data_AF-A0A517ZMG9-F1
#
_entry.id   AF-A0A517ZMG9-F1
#
_cell.length_a   1.000
_cell.length_b   1.000
_cell.length_c   1.000
_cell.angle_alpha   90.00
_cell.angle_beta   90.00
_cell.angle_gamma   90.00
#
_symmetry.space_group_name_H-M   'P 1'
#
loop_
_entity.id
_entity.type
_entity.pdbx_description
1 polymer ?
#
loop_
_entity_poly.entity_id
_entity_poly.type
_entity_poly.pdbx_seq_one_letter_code
_entity_poly.pdbx_strand_id
1 'polypeptide(L)'
;MSASQIRKVTFFACLFLVILRVAIGWQFLYEGMYKYKSQFTGKPWSAAGYLKNAKGPFRDHYRSLVHDPDDLEKLDYDKVAAMWDDWEKRFVAKHSDLSEGDKKKLHVFLNGPEPQQWTRNLAELPPGVDVTATYKFVTYDPEKKRLVTTRRLLPREVNKLLALVEVKEDPTEEEKPANDLAKAYQKSVKELGLVCSRLSLKEQLEVSLLWDKDRAGVTITEENQKKLYPDVVGTLDEHRPGDIELYRHALARYEEKLKNVTENGAPDFAQEHLSKQWTELQQKRGELVGPVNAWTAELMRYGEEMLTPEQLTSGGVPMQVTKTDVTNQRTIWALLILGALLILGLFSRVSAFGAALLLLSFYFAMPPLPGVPPAPGPEHSLIVNKNLIEVIACLALASLPTGRWFGVDGFFRRVILRKKD
;
A
#
# COMPACT_ATOMS: atom_id res chain seq x y z
N MET A 1 28.60 21.18 56.84
CA MET A 1 27.41 21.87 56.27
C MET A 1 26.22 20.93 56.37
N SER A 2 25.20 21.34 57.12
CA SER A 2 23.97 20.58 57.42
C SER A 2 23.22 20.17 56.15
N ALA A 3 22.72 18.92 56.12
CA ALA A 3 21.89 18.33 55.07
C ALA A 3 20.45 18.90 55.02
N SER A 4 20.24 20.16 55.41
CA SER A 4 18.93 20.80 55.55
C SER A 4 18.62 21.87 54.51
N GLN A 5 19.31 21.89 53.36
CA GLN A 5 18.97 22.76 52.23
C GLN A 5 18.65 21.97 50.95
N ILE A 6 17.87 20.90 51.07
CA ILE A 6 17.12 20.40 49.90
C ILE A 6 16.06 21.47 49.59
N ARG A 7 16.25 22.24 48.52
CA ARG A 7 15.28 23.23 48.01
C ARG A 7 13.88 22.61 48.07
N LYS A 8 13.00 23.15 48.91
CA LYS A 8 11.60 22.73 48.97
C LYS A 8 10.97 23.11 47.63
N VAL A 9 10.78 22.12 46.75
CA VAL A 9 9.98 22.29 45.53
C VAL A 9 8.58 22.69 45.99
N THR A 10 8.05 23.80 45.46
CA THR A 10 6.73 24.30 45.86
C THR A 10 5.65 23.28 45.49
N PHE A 11 4.55 23.27 46.24
CA PHE A 11 3.41 22.40 45.94
C PHE A 11 2.94 22.54 44.48
N PHE A 12 2.82 23.78 44.00
CA PHE A 12 2.44 24.06 42.62
C PHE A 12 3.44 23.52 41.59
N ALA A 13 4.75 23.63 41.85
CA ALA A 13 5.75 23.03 40.96
C ALA A 13 5.62 21.50 40.91
N CYS A 14 5.44 20.84 42.06
CA CYS A 14 5.18 19.40 42.10
C CYS A 14 3.89 19.04 41.34
N LEU A 15 2.81 19.79 41.54
CA LEU A 15 1.52 19.59 40.90
C LEU A 15 1.64 19.72 39.37
N PHE A 16 2.22 20.80 38.86
CA PHE A 16 2.36 21.02 37.42
C PHE A 16 3.31 20.02 36.76
N LEU A 17 4.37 19.58 37.43
CA LEU A 17 5.24 18.51 36.92
C LEU A 17 4.53 17.16 36.85
N VAL A 18 3.64 16.88 37.79
CA VAL A 18 2.79 15.67 37.74
C VAL A 18 1.76 15.78 36.62
N ILE A 19 1.13 16.93 36.46
CA ILE A 19 0.19 17.19 35.36
C ILE A 19 0.92 17.04 34.02
N LEU A 20 2.10 17.63 33.86
CA LEU A 20 2.92 17.51 32.66
C LEU A 20 3.26 16.04 32.35
N ARG A 21 3.69 15.28 33.36
CA ARG A 21 3.95 13.83 33.23
C ARG A 21 2.72 13.08 32.74
N VAL A 22 1.56 13.32 33.36
CA VAL A 22 0.31 12.65 32.99
C VAL A 22 -0.16 13.09 31.60
N ALA A 23 0.02 14.36 31.23
CA ALA A 23 -0.34 14.89 29.92
C ALA A 23 0.51 14.27 28.80
N ILE A 24 1.84 14.20 28.96
CA ILE A 24 2.74 13.53 28.01
C ILE A 24 2.40 12.04 27.94
N GLY A 25 2.20 11.39 29.09
CA GLY A 25 1.80 9.98 29.14
C GLY A 25 0.47 9.71 28.43
N TRP A 26 -0.50 10.62 28.58
CA TRP A 26 -1.78 10.57 27.89
C TRP A 26 -1.62 10.68 26.38
N GLN A 27 -0.82 11.63 25.89
CA GLN A 27 -0.54 11.78 24.46
C GLN A 27 0.05 10.50 23.87
N PHE A 28 1.06 9.91 24.53
CA PHE A 28 1.65 8.64 24.10
C PHE A 28 0.65 7.50 24.10
N LEU A 29 -0.11 7.34 25.19
CA LEU A 29 -1.06 6.25 25.33
C LEU A 29 -2.18 6.37 24.30
N TYR A 30 -2.74 7.56 24.13
CA TYR A 30 -3.79 7.83 23.15
C TYR A 30 -3.32 7.55 21.72
N GLU A 31 -2.14 8.06 21.34
CA GLU A 31 -1.52 7.79 20.04
C GLU A 31 -1.27 6.29 19.83
N GLY A 32 -0.78 5.59 20.84
CA GLY A 32 -0.59 4.14 20.80
C GLY A 32 -1.91 3.38 20.64
N MET A 33 -2.95 3.76 21.38
CA MET A 33 -4.28 3.13 21.32
C MET A 33 -4.95 3.36 19.96
N TYR A 34 -4.87 4.57 19.41
CA TYR A 34 -5.38 4.89 18.08
C TYR A 34 -4.70 4.01 17.02
N LYS A 35 -3.36 3.96 17.03
CA LYS A 35 -2.58 3.15 16.09
C LYS A 35 -2.86 1.66 16.25
N TYR A 36 -2.97 1.15 17.48
CA TYR A 36 -3.33 -0.24 17.76
C TYR A 36 -4.72 -0.58 17.23
N LYS A 37 -5.74 0.24 17.54
CA LYS A 37 -7.12 0.03 17.06
C LYS A 37 -7.21 0.04 15.54
N SER A 38 -6.43 0.91 14.88
CA SER A 38 -6.40 0.94 13.41
C SER A 38 -5.89 -0.36 12.79
N GLN A 39 -5.08 -1.18 13.50
CA GLN A 39 -4.61 -2.47 12.97
C GLN A 39 -5.74 -3.46 12.72
N PHE A 40 -6.92 -3.24 13.31
CA PHE A 40 -8.10 -4.08 13.15
C PHE A 40 -9.14 -3.48 12.18
N THR A 41 -8.78 -2.41 11.47
CA THR A 41 -9.64 -1.80 10.45
C THR A 41 -9.07 -2.04 9.04
N GLY A 42 -9.87 -1.83 8.00
CA GLY A 42 -9.42 -1.95 6.60
C GLY A 42 -8.35 -0.93 6.18
N LYS A 43 -8.00 0.05 7.04
CA LYS A 43 -6.96 1.04 6.79
C LYS A 43 -6.02 1.14 8.00
N PRO A 44 -5.12 0.16 8.20
CA PRO A 44 -4.20 0.15 9.33
C PRO A 44 -3.21 1.30 9.23
N TRP A 45 -2.92 1.92 10.38
CA TRP A 45 -1.85 2.90 10.48
C TRP A 45 -0.50 2.24 10.16
N SER A 46 0.35 2.97 9.43
CA SER A 46 1.70 2.53 9.11
C SER A 46 2.70 3.69 9.16
N ALA A 47 3.88 3.43 9.74
CA ALA A 47 5.01 4.35 9.74
C ALA A 47 5.70 4.46 8.38
N ALA A 48 5.36 3.61 7.41
CA ALA A 48 6.02 3.57 6.10
C ALA A 48 6.07 4.94 5.41
N GLY A 49 4.94 5.65 5.35
CA GLY A 49 4.88 6.96 4.72
C GLY A 49 5.82 7.98 5.37
N TYR A 50 5.98 7.93 6.69
CA TYR A 50 6.91 8.78 7.42
C TYR A 50 8.37 8.35 7.18
N LEU A 51 8.69 7.07 7.37
CA LEU A 51 10.06 6.55 7.30
C LEU A 51 10.65 6.57 5.88
N LYS A 52 9.84 6.34 4.85
CA LYS A 52 10.25 6.46 3.44
C LYS A 52 10.74 7.86 3.10
N ASN A 53 10.12 8.86 3.72
CA ASN A 53 10.42 10.26 3.52
C ASN A 53 11.48 10.80 4.49
N ALA A 54 12.15 9.94 5.25
CA ALA A 54 13.17 10.37 6.20
C ALA A 54 14.29 11.16 5.50
N LYS A 55 14.82 12.17 6.18
CA LYS A 55 15.85 13.11 5.67
C LYS A 55 16.91 13.37 6.74
N GLY A 56 18.02 13.96 6.32
CA GLY A 56 19.13 14.29 7.21
C GLY A 56 20.09 13.11 7.44
N PRO A 57 21.00 13.21 8.42
CA PRO A 57 22.15 12.31 8.54
C PRO A 57 21.79 10.86 8.87
N PHE A 58 20.61 10.61 9.43
CA PHE A 58 20.14 9.28 9.78
C PHE A 58 19.13 8.70 8.77
N ARG A 59 18.95 9.35 7.61
CA ARG A 59 17.99 8.96 6.57
C ARG A 59 18.02 7.46 6.28
N ASP A 60 19.18 6.90 5.99
CA ASP A 60 19.30 5.51 5.51
C ASP A 60 18.96 4.53 6.62
N HIS A 61 19.28 4.85 7.88
CA HIS A 61 18.85 4.07 9.03
C HIS A 61 17.32 3.97 9.07
N TYR A 62 16.61 5.10 9.00
CA TYR A 62 15.15 5.11 9.05
C TYR A 62 14.50 4.45 7.84
N ARG A 63 15.01 4.69 6.63
CA ARG A 63 14.53 4.03 5.42
C ARG A 63 14.77 2.53 5.46
N SER A 64 15.86 2.07 6.07
CA SER A 64 16.11 0.64 6.26
C SER A 64 15.07 -0.04 7.15
N LEU A 65 14.33 0.69 8.00
CA LEU A 65 13.26 0.13 8.84
C LEU A 65 12.00 -0.23 8.03
N VAL A 66 11.96 0.16 6.75
CA VAL A 66 10.88 -0.13 5.79
C VAL A 66 11.34 -1.22 4.83
N HIS A 67 10.44 -2.13 4.46
CA HIS A 67 10.78 -3.26 3.58
C HIS A 67 11.12 -2.82 2.15
N ASP A 68 10.28 -1.98 1.56
CA ASP A 68 10.46 -1.46 0.20
C ASP A 68 10.37 0.08 0.23
N PRO A 69 11.48 0.77 0.59
CA PRO A 69 11.47 2.21 0.82
C PRO A 69 11.25 3.05 -0.45
N ASP A 70 11.48 2.46 -1.62
CA ASP A 70 11.33 3.09 -2.93
C ASP A 70 10.12 2.58 -3.74
N ASP A 71 9.36 1.65 -3.17
CA ASP A 71 8.23 0.97 -3.81
C ASP A 71 8.60 0.23 -5.12
N LEU A 72 9.85 -0.23 -5.25
CA LEU A 72 10.33 -0.91 -6.46
C LEU A 72 9.78 -2.33 -6.59
N GLU A 73 9.44 -2.99 -5.48
CA GLU A 73 8.80 -4.31 -5.51
C GLU A 73 7.35 -4.21 -5.97
N LYS A 74 6.70 -3.05 -5.77
CA LYS A 74 5.36 -2.80 -6.32
C LYS A 74 5.37 -2.55 -7.83
N LEU A 75 6.54 -2.37 -8.43
CA LEU A 75 6.74 -2.23 -9.87
C LEU A 75 7.30 -3.51 -10.50
N ASP A 76 7.25 -4.61 -9.77
CA ASP A 76 7.68 -5.94 -10.18
C ASP A 76 6.44 -6.85 -10.24
N TYR A 77 6.17 -7.39 -11.43
CA TYR A 77 4.98 -8.21 -11.67
C TYR A 77 4.96 -9.44 -10.75
N ASP A 78 6.06 -10.19 -10.68
CA ASP A 78 6.12 -11.46 -9.96
C ASP A 78 5.94 -11.25 -8.46
N LYS A 79 6.55 -10.19 -7.91
CA LYS A 79 6.41 -9.85 -6.48
C LYS A 79 4.98 -9.46 -6.12
N VAL A 80 4.34 -8.62 -6.94
CA VAL A 80 2.95 -8.21 -6.69
C VAL A 80 1.98 -9.37 -6.88
N ALA A 81 2.15 -10.17 -7.93
CA ALA A 81 1.33 -11.35 -8.19
C ALA A 81 1.43 -12.36 -7.05
N ALA A 82 2.65 -12.67 -6.58
CA ALA A 82 2.87 -13.57 -5.45
C ALA A 82 2.26 -13.01 -4.14
N MET A 83 2.38 -11.71 -3.93
CA MET A 83 1.77 -11.02 -2.79
C MET A 83 0.24 -11.13 -2.81
N TRP A 84 -0.40 -10.99 -3.97
CA TRP A 84 -1.85 -11.16 -4.11
C TRP A 84 -2.29 -12.63 -3.93
N ASP A 85 -1.50 -13.58 -4.42
CA ASP A 85 -1.77 -15.02 -4.22
C ASP A 85 -1.68 -15.44 -2.76
N ASP A 86 -0.67 -14.95 -2.04
CA ASP A 86 -0.54 -15.16 -0.61
C ASP A 86 -1.75 -14.58 0.15
N TRP A 87 -2.19 -13.37 -0.24
CA TRP A 87 -3.36 -12.76 0.36
C TRP A 87 -4.63 -13.57 0.10
N GLU A 88 -4.89 -14.01 -1.14
CA GLU A 88 -6.04 -14.85 -1.48
C GLU A 88 -6.05 -16.13 -0.63
N LYS A 89 -4.91 -16.82 -0.54
CA LYS A 89 -4.76 -18.04 0.27
C LYS A 89 -5.08 -17.79 1.74
N ARG A 90 -4.54 -16.72 2.33
CA ARG A 90 -4.80 -16.36 3.74
C ARG A 90 -6.23 -15.91 3.96
N PHE A 91 -6.83 -15.23 2.99
CA PHE A 91 -8.23 -14.83 3.03
C PHE A 91 -9.16 -16.03 3.06
N VAL A 92 -9.00 -16.97 2.13
CA VAL A 92 -9.79 -18.20 2.07
C VAL A 92 -9.55 -19.07 3.31
N ALA A 93 -8.31 -19.13 3.83
CA ALA A 93 -8.00 -19.87 5.04
C ALA A 93 -8.65 -19.28 6.30
N LYS A 94 -8.68 -17.94 6.43
CA LYS A 94 -9.34 -17.26 7.56
C LYS A 94 -10.87 -17.42 7.50
N HIS A 95 -11.44 -17.38 6.30
CA HIS A 95 -12.87 -17.45 6.05
C HIS A 95 -13.25 -18.79 5.41
N SER A 96 -12.94 -19.89 6.10
CA SER A 96 -13.13 -21.26 5.60
C SER A 96 -14.61 -21.60 5.32
N ASP A 97 -15.52 -20.86 5.95
CA ASP A 97 -16.97 -20.94 5.84
C ASP A 97 -17.56 -20.23 4.60
N LEU A 98 -16.74 -19.53 3.81
CA LEU A 98 -17.15 -19.01 2.50
C LEU A 98 -17.67 -20.11 1.59
N SER A 99 -18.69 -19.79 0.78
CA SER A 99 -19.20 -20.73 -0.21
C SER A 99 -18.13 -21.03 -1.27
N GLU A 100 -18.13 -22.25 -1.81
CA GLU A 100 -17.22 -22.62 -2.92
C GLU A 100 -17.44 -21.72 -4.16
N GLY A 101 -18.66 -21.20 -4.33
CA GLY A 101 -18.97 -20.23 -5.37
C GLY A 101 -18.25 -18.89 -5.17
N ASP A 102 -18.18 -18.38 -3.94
CA ASP A 102 -17.53 -17.10 -3.65
C ASP A 102 -16.00 -17.23 -3.67
N LYS A 103 -15.46 -18.34 -3.16
CA LYS A 103 -14.03 -18.69 -3.34
C LYS A 103 -13.65 -18.68 -4.81
N LYS A 104 -14.47 -19.32 -5.66
CA LYS A 104 -14.25 -19.33 -7.12
C LYS A 104 -14.36 -17.94 -7.74
N LYS A 105 -15.32 -17.10 -7.32
CA LYS A 105 -15.44 -15.71 -7.82
C LYS A 105 -14.21 -14.90 -7.47
N LEU A 106 -13.72 -14.99 -6.23
CA LEU A 106 -12.49 -14.31 -5.79
C LEU A 106 -11.29 -14.74 -6.63
N HIS A 107 -11.14 -16.05 -6.82
CA HIS A 107 -10.07 -16.60 -7.63
C HIS A 107 -10.12 -16.10 -9.08
N VAL A 108 -11.30 -16.14 -9.71
CA VAL A 108 -11.48 -15.66 -11.08
C VAL A 108 -11.26 -14.15 -11.20
N PHE A 109 -11.61 -13.39 -10.17
CA PHE A 109 -11.39 -11.95 -10.14
C PHE A 109 -9.89 -11.61 -10.11
N LEU A 110 -9.10 -12.35 -9.32
CA LEU A 110 -7.65 -12.15 -9.23
C LEU A 110 -6.90 -12.72 -10.44
N ASN A 111 -7.13 -14.01 -10.76
CA ASN A 111 -6.33 -14.80 -11.69
C ASN A 111 -6.94 -14.87 -13.10
N GLY A 112 -8.25 -14.68 -13.23
CA GLY A 112 -9.01 -15.02 -14.44
C GLY A 112 -9.58 -16.45 -14.38
N PRO A 113 -10.37 -16.86 -15.38
CA PRO A 113 -10.95 -18.20 -15.40
C PRO A 113 -9.89 -19.30 -15.61
N GLU A 114 -10.04 -20.41 -14.88
CA GLU A 114 -9.25 -21.63 -15.06
C GLU A 114 -10.14 -22.82 -15.50
N PRO A 115 -9.85 -23.49 -16.65
CA PRO A 115 -8.89 -23.08 -17.68
C PRO A 115 -9.29 -21.72 -18.30
N GLN A 116 -8.36 -21.05 -19.02
CA GLN A 116 -8.58 -19.75 -19.68
C GLN A 116 -9.67 -19.83 -20.77
N GLN A 117 -10.91 -19.92 -20.31
CA GLN A 117 -12.10 -20.10 -21.12
C GLN A 117 -13.17 -19.15 -20.60
N TRP A 118 -13.67 -18.32 -21.51
CA TRP A 118 -14.80 -17.45 -21.22
C TRP A 118 -16.04 -18.04 -21.88
N THR A 119 -17.12 -18.14 -21.11
CA THR A 119 -18.31 -18.86 -21.57
C THR A 119 -19.59 -18.05 -21.38
N ARG A 120 -20.54 -18.21 -22.29
CA ARG A 120 -21.90 -17.69 -22.15
C ARG A 120 -22.95 -18.72 -22.52
N ASN A 121 -24.05 -18.71 -21.80
CA ASN A 121 -25.16 -19.63 -22.05
C ASN A 121 -25.74 -19.34 -23.45
N LEU A 122 -25.93 -20.39 -24.22
CA LEU A 122 -26.57 -20.34 -25.54
C LEU A 122 -27.28 -21.68 -25.74
N ALA A 123 -28.61 -21.67 -25.76
CA ALA A 123 -29.41 -22.89 -25.79
C ALA A 123 -29.14 -23.74 -27.04
N GLU A 124 -29.01 -23.07 -28.19
CA GLU A 124 -28.77 -23.67 -29.51
C GLU A 124 -28.11 -22.64 -30.44
N LEU A 125 -27.31 -23.11 -31.41
CA LEU A 125 -26.77 -22.26 -32.47
C LEU A 125 -27.85 -22.03 -33.55
N PRO A 126 -27.99 -20.79 -34.09
CA PRO A 126 -28.90 -20.56 -35.20
C PRO A 126 -28.50 -21.40 -36.43
N PRO A 127 -29.48 -21.84 -37.26
CA PRO A 127 -29.20 -22.63 -38.45
C PRO A 127 -28.19 -21.97 -39.39
N GLY A 128 -27.19 -22.72 -39.84
CA GLY A 128 -26.18 -22.23 -40.78
C GLY A 128 -25.03 -21.41 -40.16
N VAL A 129 -25.04 -21.19 -38.85
CA VAL A 129 -23.97 -20.44 -38.16
C VAL A 129 -22.84 -21.38 -37.72
N ASP A 130 -21.63 -21.14 -38.23
CA ASP A 130 -20.41 -21.77 -37.75
C ASP A 130 -19.44 -20.73 -37.16
N VAL A 131 -19.43 -20.66 -35.83
CA VAL A 131 -18.53 -19.78 -35.08
C VAL A 131 -17.06 -20.22 -35.16
N THR A 132 -16.81 -21.51 -35.31
CA THR A 132 -15.46 -22.10 -35.35
C THR A 132 -14.79 -21.85 -36.69
N ALA A 133 -15.57 -21.87 -37.77
CA ALA A 133 -15.12 -21.44 -39.10
C ALA A 133 -14.72 -19.96 -39.14
N THR A 134 -15.39 -19.11 -38.35
CA THR A 134 -15.06 -17.68 -38.26
C THR A 134 -13.80 -17.47 -37.43
N TYR A 135 -13.72 -18.09 -36.26
CA TYR A 135 -12.59 -18.01 -35.35
C TYR A 135 -12.37 -19.36 -34.64
N LYS A 136 -11.22 -20.00 -34.90
CA LYS A 136 -10.88 -21.32 -34.31
C LYS A 136 -10.90 -21.38 -32.78
N PHE A 137 -10.70 -20.24 -32.13
CA PHE A 137 -10.70 -20.12 -30.66
C PHE A 137 -12.10 -19.89 -30.07
N VAL A 138 -13.15 -19.78 -30.90
CA VAL A 138 -14.54 -19.66 -30.48
C VAL A 138 -15.29 -20.92 -30.88
N THR A 139 -15.87 -21.62 -29.91
CA THR A 139 -16.57 -22.89 -30.11
C THR A 139 -17.93 -22.87 -29.41
N TYR A 140 -18.83 -23.76 -29.86
CA TYR A 140 -20.10 -24.02 -29.18
C TYR A 140 -20.07 -25.42 -28.57
N ASP A 141 -20.37 -25.52 -27.28
CA ASP A 141 -20.50 -26.77 -26.54
C ASP A 141 -21.99 -27.14 -26.48
N PRO A 142 -22.47 -28.10 -27.29
CA PRO A 142 -23.89 -28.47 -27.34
C PRO A 142 -24.36 -29.22 -26.08
N GLU A 143 -23.48 -29.98 -25.43
CA GLU A 143 -23.83 -30.72 -24.21
C GLU A 143 -24.11 -29.76 -23.06
N LYS A 144 -23.24 -28.74 -22.94
CA LYS A 144 -23.33 -27.76 -21.87
C LYS A 144 -24.16 -26.53 -22.23
N LYS A 145 -24.60 -26.42 -23.49
CA LYS A 145 -25.37 -25.30 -24.06
C LYS A 145 -24.68 -23.95 -23.85
N ARG A 146 -23.42 -23.86 -24.29
CA ARG A 146 -22.58 -22.66 -24.07
C ARG A 146 -21.76 -22.29 -25.29
N LEU A 147 -21.63 -21.00 -25.54
CA LEU A 147 -20.58 -20.44 -26.37
C LEU A 147 -19.31 -20.31 -25.51
N VAL A 148 -18.17 -20.74 -26.05
CA VAL A 148 -16.87 -20.78 -25.37
C VAL A 148 -15.83 -20.05 -26.22
N THR A 149 -14.94 -19.30 -25.59
CA THR A 149 -13.73 -18.78 -26.24
C THR A 149 -12.49 -19.09 -25.40
N THR A 150 -11.39 -19.48 -26.04
CA THR A 150 -10.11 -19.78 -25.38
C THR A 150 -9.18 -18.57 -25.25
N ARG A 151 -9.59 -17.41 -25.78
CA ARG A 151 -8.93 -16.12 -25.57
C ARG A 151 -9.94 -14.97 -25.50
N ARG A 152 -9.48 -13.82 -25.00
CA ARG A 152 -10.28 -12.59 -24.98
C ARG A 152 -10.59 -12.12 -26.40
N LEU A 153 -11.85 -11.77 -26.63
CA LEU A 153 -12.36 -11.22 -27.89
C LEU A 153 -12.06 -9.72 -28.00
N LEU A 154 -11.56 -9.30 -29.16
CA LEU A 154 -11.43 -7.89 -29.53
C LEU A 154 -12.79 -7.33 -29.99
N PRO A 155 -13.05 -6.01 -29.89
CA PRO A 155 -14.31 -5.41 -30.36
C PRO A 155 -14.63 -5.74 -31.82
N ARG A 156 -13.62 -5.73 -32.70
CA ARG A 156 -13.77 -6.13 -34.11
C ARG A 156 -14.16 -7.59 -34.29
N GLU A 157 -13.70 -8.48 -33.41
CA GLU A 157 -14.01 -9.90 -33.45
C GLU A 157 -15.45 -10.15 -33.01
N VAL A 158 -15.88 -9.46 -31.96
CA VAL A 158 -17.28 -9.45 -31.50
C VAL A 158 -18.20 -8.96 -32.63
N ASN A 159 -17.88 -7.84 -33.28
CA ASN A 159 -18.69 -7.32 -34.38
C ASN A 159 -18.78 -8.31 -35.55
N LYS A 160 -17.69 -9.01 -35.89
CA LYS A 160 -17.70 -10.04 -36.93
C LYS A 160 -18.58 -11.23 -36.56
N LEU A 161 -18.57 -11.67 -35.29
CA LEU A 161 -19.45 -12.74 -34.81
C LEU A 161 -20.92 -12.30 -34.83
N LEU A 162 -21.22 -11.06 -34.45
CA LEU A 162 -22.59 -10.51 -34.50
C LEU A 162 -23.13 -10.44 -35.93
N ALA A 163 -22.27 -10.16 -36.91
CA ALA A 163 -22.64 -10.09 -38.32
C ALA A 163 -22.97 -11.46 -38.95
N LEU A 164 -22.73 -12.58 -38.26
CA LEU A 164 -23.09 -13.91 -38.75
C LEU A 164 -24.60 -14.15 -38.79
N VAL A 165 -25.39 -13.36 -38.05
CA VAL A 165 -26.84 -13.54 -37.96
C VAL A 165 -27.55 -12.21 -38.03
N GLU A 166 -28.54 -12.13 -38.90
CA GLU A 166 -29.43 -10.99 -39.03
C GLU A 166 -30.66 -11.18 -38.11
N VAL A 167 -30.98 -10.14 -37.34
CA VAL A 167 -32.20 -10.10 -36.52
C VAL A 167 -33.19 -9.17 -37.22
N LYS A 168 -34.36 -9.70 -37.58
CA LYS A 168 -35.44 -8.93 -38.20
C LYS A 168 -36.29 -8.25 -37.13
N GLU A 169 -36.61 -6.97 -37.34
CA GLU A 169 -37.49 -6.21 -36.43
C GLU A 169 -38.94 -6.72 -36.48
N ASP A 170 -39.46 -6.95 -37.69
CA ASP A 170 -40.81 -7.47 -37.95
C ASP A 170 -40.76 -8.85 -38.66
N PRO A 171 -40.48 -9.95 -37.94
CA PRO A 171 -40.48 -11.30 -38.53
C PRO A 171 -41.91 -11.77 -38.83
N THR A 172 -42.10 -12.54 -39.90
CA THR A 172 -43.35 -13.28 -40.11
C THR A 172 -43.51 -14.38 -39.05
N GLU A 173 -44.73 -14.91 -38.86
CA GLU A 173 -44.99 -15.98 -37.87
C GLU A 173 -44.10 -17.22 -38.09
N GLU A 174 -43.74 -17.51 -39.34
CA GLU A 174 -42.87 -18.61 -39.74
C GLU A 174 -41.39 -18.34 -39.40
N GLU A 175 -40.97 -17.06 -39.43
CA GLU A 175 -39.60 -16.64 -39.15
C GLU A 175 -39.33 -16.41 -37.65
N LYS A 176 -40.36 -16.27 -36.83
CA LYS A 176 -40.24 -16.01 -35.39
C LYS A 176 -39.28 -16.97 -34.67
N PRO A 177 -39.36 -18.31 -34.83
CA PRO A 177 -38.47 -19.23 -34.12
C PRO A 177 -36.99 -19.02 -34.47
N ALA A 178 -36.70 -18.80 -35.77
CA ALA A 178 -35.33 -18.56 -36.23
C ALA A 178 -34.83 -17.17 -35.77
N ASN A 179 -35.69 -16.16 -35.78
CA ASN A 179 -35.37 -14.82 -35.31
C ASN A 179 -35.13 -14.78 -33.78
N ASP A 180 -35.83 -15.62 -33.01
CA ASP A 180 -35.61 -15.74 -31.57
C ASP A 180 -34.26 -16.40 -31.24
N LEU A 181 -33.87 -17.43 -32.00
CA LEU A 181 -32.52 -18.01 -31.93
C LEU A 181 -31.45 -16.98 -32.30
N ALA A 182 -31.67 -16.18 -33.34
CA ALA A 182 -30.78 -15.09 -33.74
C ALA A 182 -30.61 -14.05 -32.63
N LYS A 183 -31.70 -13.64 -31.97
CA LYS A 183 -31.68 -12.73 -30.82
C LYS A 183 -30.90 -13.32 -29.65
N ALA A 184 -31.15 -14.60 -29.33
CA ALA A 184 -30.43 -15.30 -28.27
C ALA A 184 -28.92 -15.37 -28.56
N TYR A 185 -28.54 -15.71 -29.79
CA TYR A 185 -27.15 -15.73 -30.24
C TYR A 185 -26.49 -14.35 -30.12
N GLN A 186 -27.10 -13.30 -30.68
CA GLN A 186 -26.53 -11.95 -30.60
C GLN A 186 -26.38 -11.48 -29.15
N LYS A 187 -27.34 -11.81 -28.28
CA LYS A 187 -27.26 -11.54 -26.84
C LYS A 187 -26.06 -12.26 -26.22
N SER A 188 -25.91 -13.57 -26.45
CA SER A 188 -24.81 -14.37 -25.89
C SER A 188 -23.45 -13.89 -26.39
N VAL A 189 -23.31 -13.51 -27.66
CA VAL A 189 -22.07 -12.94 -28.22
C VAL A 189 -21.74 -11.58 -27.61
N LYS A 190 -22.73 -10.69 -27.47
CA LYS A 190 -22.55 -9.39 -26.80
C LYS A 190 -22.09 -9.58 -25.35
N GLU A 191 -22.77 -10.45 -24.62
CA GLU A 191 -22.40 -10.77 -23.23
C GLU A 191 -21.02 -11.42 -23.14
N LEU A 192 -20.64 -12.26 -24.10
CA LEU A 192 -19.31 -12.89 -24.14
C LEU A 192 -18.22 -11.84 -24.38
N GLY A 193 -18.47 -10.90 -25.31
CA GLY A 193 -17.62 -9.74 -25.54
C GLY A 193 -17.44 -8.88 -24.28
N LEU A 194 -18.52 -8.64 -23.51
CA LEU A 194 -18.46 -7.89 -22.26
C LEU A 194 -17.64 -8.58 -21.15
N VAL A 195 -17.58 -9.91 -21.12
CA VAL A 195 -16.68 -10.61 -20.20
C VAL A 195 -15.24 -10.50 -20.68
N CYS A 196 -15.04 -10.71 -21.98
CA CYS A 196 -13.71 -10.66 -22.58
C CYS A 196 -13.07 -9.28 -22.46
N SER A 197 -13.86 -8.21 -22.35
CA SER A 197 -13.36 -6.85 -22.14
C SER A 197 -12.90 -6.57 -20.70
N ARG A 198 -13.26 -7.40 -19.72
CA ARG A 198 -12.89 -7.22 -18.31
C ARG A 198 -11.69 -8.08 -17.95
N LEU A 199 -10.52 -7.45 -17.83
CA LEU A 199 -9.29 -8.08 -17.37
C LEU A 199 -9.36 -8.44 -15.88
N SER A 200 -8.79 -9.60 -15.50
CA SER A 200 -8.51 -9.94 -14.11
C SER A 200 -7.45 -9.00 -13.54
N LEU A 201 -7.32 -8.94 -12.23
CA LEU A 201 -6.33 -8.04 -11.63
C LEU A 201 -4.89 -8.37 -12.07
N LYS A 202 -4.53 -9.65 -12.18
CA LYS A 202 -3.21 -10.05 -12.68
C LYS A 202 -3.00 -9.68 -14.14
N GLU A 203 -4.01 -9.78 -14.99
CA GLU A 203 -3.91 -9.33 -16.38
C GLU A 203 -3.78 -7.80 -16.45
N GLN A 204 -4.50 -7.04 -15.62
CA GLN A 204 -4.35 -5.57 -15.54
C GLN A 204 -2.94 -5.18 -15.10
N LEU A 205 -2.40 -5.89 -14.10
CA LEU A 205 -1.05 -5.74 -13.60
C LEU A 205 -0.01 -6.05 -14.69
N GLU A 206 -0.18 -7.17 -15.39
CA GLU A 206 0.70 -7.61 -16.47
C GLU A 206 0.74 -6.57 -17.60
N VAL A 207 -0.43 -6.13 -18.06
CA VAL A 207 -0.53 -5.10 -19.09
C VAL A 207 0.19 -3.83 -18.66
N SER A 208 0.01 -3.40 -17.41
CA SER A 208 0.58 -2.15 -16.90
C SER A 208 2.08 -2.18 -16.62
N LEU A 209 2.62 -3.32 -16.17
CA LEU A 209 4.03 -3.42 -15.79
C LEU A 209 4.92 -3.99 -16.90
N LEU A 210 4.38 -4.78 -17.83
CA LEU A 210 5.15 -5.47 -18.86
C LEU A 210 4.86 -5.00 -20.29
N TRP A 211 3.62 -4.62 -20.59
CA TRP A 211 3.17 -4.38 -21.97
C TRP A 211 2.84 -2.93 -22.30
N ASP A 212 2.57 -2.10 -21.29
CA ASP A 212 2.33 -0.67 -21.47
C ASP A 212 3.65 0.00 -21.89
N LYS A 213 3.72 0.36 -23.17
CA LYS A 213 4.88 1.00 -23.81
C LYS A 213 5.42 2.21 -23.06
N ASP A 214 4.56 2.97 -22.38
CA ASP A 214 4.98 4.20 -21.71
C ASP A 214 5.50 3.88 -20.29
N ARG A 215 5.03 2.80 -19.66
CA ARG A 215 5.47 2.35 -18.34
C ARG A 215 6.66 1.39 -18.38
N ALA A 216 6.55 0.32 -19.17
CA ALA A 216 7.52 -0.76 -19.29
C ALA A 216 8.66 -0.44 -20.27
N GLY A 217 8.41 0.44 -21.25
CA GLY A 217 9.34 0.73 -22.33
C GLY A 217 9.10 -0.15 -23.55
N VAL A 218 9.83 0.13 -24.63
CA VAL A 218 9.72 -0.62 -25.89
C VAL A 218 11.10 -0.83 -26.46
N THR A 219 11.42 -2.07 -26.80
CA THR A 219 12.57 -2.36 -27.66
C THR A 219 12.12 -2.27 -29.11
N ILE A 220 12.65 -1.29 -29.83
CA ILE A 220 12.40 -1.15 -31.26
C ILE A 220 13.22 -2.24 -31.96
N THR A 221 12.52 -3.21 -32.53
CA THR A 221 13.14 -4.25 -33.36
C THR A 221 13.26 -3.78 -34.80
N GLU A 222 14.21 -4.36 -35.53
CA GLU A 222 14.47 -4.08 -36.93
C GLU A 222 13.21 -4.19 -37.84
N GLU A 223 12.32 -5.12 -37.51
CA GLU A 223 11.04 -5.34 -38.21
C GLU A 223 10.06 -4.17 -38.00
N ASN A 224 9.95 -3.68 -36.75
CA ASN A 224 9.11 -2.53 -36.41
C ASN A 224 9.65 -1.23 -37.02
N GLN A 225 10.98 -1.09 -37.05
CA GLN A 225 11.66 0.05 -37.66
C GLN A 225 11.38 0.10 -39.17
N LYS A 226 11.57 -1.01 -39.91
CA LYS A 226 11.28 -1.06 -41.36
C LYS A 226 9.82 -0.76 -41.70
N LYS A 227 8.88 -1.06 -40.80
CA LYS A 227 7.46 -0.77 -41.00
C LYS A 227 7.09 0.70 -40.81
N LEU A 228 7.74 1.40 -39.87
CA LEU A 228 7.50 2.82 -39.63
C LEU A 228 8.36 3.73 -40.51
N TYR A 229 9.60 3.33 -40.79
CA TYR A 229 10.62 4.11 -41.47
C TYR A 229 11.36 3.25 -42.51
N PRO A 230 10.70 2.90 -43.63
CA PRO A 230 11.25 1.99 -44.64
C PRO A 230 12.54 2.52 -45.28
N ASP A 231 12.76 3.83 -45.24
CA ASP A 231 13.89 4.51 -45.89
C ASP A 231 15.14 4.59 -45.01
N VAL A 232 15.08 4.13 -43.74
CA VAL A 232 16.22 4.17 -42.81
C VAL A 232 17.10 2.93 -43.01
N VAL A 233 18.37 3.15 -43.36
CA VAL A 233 19.38 2.10 -43.57
C VAL A 233 20.12 1.82 -42.26
N GLY A 234 19.95 0.61 -41.71
CA GLY A 234 20.65 0.12 -40.51
C GLY A 234 19.70 -0.42 -39.41
N THR A 235 20.23 -1.22 -38.50
CA THR A 235 19.52 -1.75 -37.33
C THR A 235 19.72 -0.82 -36.14
N LEU A 236 18.68 -0.12 -35.69
CA LEU A 236 18.68 0.56 -34.41
C LEU A 236 17.93 -0.34 -33.44
N ASP A 237 18.67 -1.22 -32.74
CA ASP A 237 18.15 -1.85 -31.52
C ASP A 237 18.06 -0.78 -30.43
N GLU A 238 17.13 0.16 -30.60
CA GLU A 238 16.88 1.25 -29.67
C GLU A 238 15.87 0.77 -28.62
N HIS A 239 16.37 0.54 -27.42
CA HIS A 239 15.51 0.41 -26.25
C HIS A 239 15.05 1.79 -25.81
N ARG A 240 13.76 2.09 -25.99
CA ARG A 240 13.13 3.27 -25.40
C ARG A 240 12.77 2.94 -23.94
N PRO A 241 13.45 3.56 -22.95
CA PRO A 241 13.17 3.30 -21.55
C PRO A 241 11.75 3.74 -21.20
N GLY A 242 11.03 2.89 -20.46
CA GLY A 242 9.74 3.21 -19.88
C GLY A 242 9.87 4.06 -18.63
N ASP A 243 8.74 4.56 -18.13
CA ASP A 243 8.69 5.35 -16.90
C ASP A 243 9.27 4.63 -15.67
N ILE A 244 9.12 3.30 -15.60
CA ILE A 244 9.66 2.49 -14.49
C ILE A 244 11.19 2.52 -14.51
N GLU A 245 11.80 2.36 -15.68
CA GLU A 245 13.25 2.43 -15.84
C GLU A 245 13.77 3.85 -15.61
N LEU A 246 13.08 4.86 -16.15
CA LEU A 246 13.41 6.26 -15.91
C LEU A 246 13.39 6.61 -14.41
N TYR A 247 12.42 6.06 -13.66
CA TYR A 247 12.36 6.20 -12.21
C TYR A 247 13.56 5.54 -11.51
N ARG A 248 13.93 4.31 -11.89
CA ARG A 248 15.13 3.63 -11.35
C ARG A 248 16.40 4.45 -11.61
N HIS A 249 16.56 4.96 -12.82
CA HIS A 249 17.69 5.81 -13.18
C HIS A 249 17.70 7.14 -12.42
N ALA A 250 16.53 7.77 -12.25
CA ALA A 250 16.40 9.00 -11.48
C ALA A 250 16.73 8.81 -9.99
N LEU A 251 16.28 7.69 -9.40
CA LEU A 251 16.65 7.30 -8.04
C LEU A 251 18.17 7.12 -7.90
N ALA A 252 18.79 6.36 -8.80
CA ALA A 252 20.24 6.12 -8.75
C ALA A 252 21.04 7.43 -8.83
N ARG A 253 20.67 8.33 -9.75
CA ARG A 253 21.30 9.66 -9.87
C ARG A 253 21.08 10.51 -8.62
N TYR A 254 19.90 10.44 -8.01
CA TYR A 254 19.60 11.17 -6.78
C TYR A 254 20.47 10.68 -5.62
N GLU A 255 20.59 9.37 -5.41
CA GLU A 255 21.42 8.79 -4.35
C GLU A 255 22.90 9.13 -4.53
N GLU A 256 23.39 9.09 -5.77
CA GLU A 256 24.77 9.48 -6.10
C GLU A 256 25.04 10.96 -5.75
N LYS A 257 24.13 11.87 -6.14
CA LYS A 257 24.24 13.29 -5.79
C LYS A 257 24.13 13.51 -4.29
N LEU A 258 23.19 12.84 -3.62
CA LEU A 258 23.01 12.94 -2.18
C LEU A 258 24.29 12.52 -1.44
N LYS A 259 24.90 11.40 -1.85
CA LYS A 259 26.19 10.94 -1.33
C LYS A 259 27.28 11.98 -1.53
N ASN A 260 27.43 12.49 -2.75
CA ASN A 260 28.44 13.51 -3.07
C ASN A 260 28.27 14.79 -2.23
N VAL A 261 27.03 15.27 -2.05
CA VAL A 261 26.72 16.43 -1.20
C VAL A 261 27.02 16.16 0.27
N THR A 262 26.73 14.95 0.75
CA THR A 262 26.94 14.56 2.16
C THR A 262 28.44 14.42 2.48
N GLU A 263 29.24 13.88 1.55
CA GLU A 263 30.67 13.63 1.75
C GLU A 263 31.54 14.86 1.51
N ASN A 264 31.27 15.64 0.45
CA ASN A 264 32.15 16.74 0.02
C ASN A 264 31.64 18.13 0.43
N GLY A 265 30.46 18.20 1.04
CA GLY A 265 29.72 19.45 1.21
C GLY A 265 29.21 19.98 -0.12
N ALA A 266 28.20 20.85 -0.07
CA ALA A 266 27.70 21.52 -1.26
C ALA A 266 27.13 22.90 -0.92
N PRO A 267 27.23 23.86 -1.85
CA PRO A 267 26.58 25.17 -1.71
C PRO A 267 25.06 25.03 -1.63
N ASP A 268 24.40 26.00 -1.00
CA ASP A 268 22.95 25.95 -0.68
C ASP A 268 22.06 25.63 -1.90
N PHE A 269 22.40 26.14 -3.08
CA PHE A 269 21.64 25.86 -4.31
C PHE A 269 21.62 24.37 -4.71
N ALA A 270 22.69 23.62 -4.39
CA ALA A 270 22.77 22.20 -4.69
C ALA A 270 21.85 21.39 -3.75
N GLN A 271 21.69 21.84 -2.51
CA GLN A 271 20.77 21.24 -1.53
C GLN A 271 19.31 21.52 -1.91
N GLU A 272 19.01 22.74 -2.36
CA GLU A 272 17.68 23.08 -2.89
C GLU A 272 17.33 22.25 -4.13
N HIS A 273 18.29 22.04 -5.03
CA HIS A 273 18.08 21.18 -6.20
C HIS A 273 17.82 19.72 -5.83
N LEU A 274 18.53 19.17 -4.83
CA LEU A 274 18.27 17.84 -4.29
C LEU A 274 16.86 17.74 -3.69
N SER A 275 16.41 18.75 -2.95
CA SER A 275 15.05 18.80 -2.41
C SER A 275 13.99 18.70 -3.51
N LYS A 276 14.20 19.46 -4.60
CA LYS A 276 13.30 19.46 -5.75
C LYS A 276 13.28 18.10 -6.43
N GLN A 277 14.46 17.52 -6.70
CA GLN A 277 14.59 16.18 -7.27
C GLN A 277 13.92 15.11 -6.40
N TRP A 278 14.05 15.21 -5.08
CA TRP A 278 13.37 14.30 -4.16
C TRP A 278 11.85 14.40 -4.30
N THR A 279 11.31 15.62 -4.35
CA THR A 279 9.87 15.86 -4.53
C THR A 279 9.37 15.27 -5.86
N GLU A 280 10.07 15.53 -6.95
CA GLU A 280 9.78 14.97 -8.28
C GLU A 280 9.82 13.44 -8.27
N LEU A 281 10.80 12.83 -7.58
CA LEU A 281 10.87 11.38 -7.39
C LEU A 281 9.68 10.84 -6.59
N GLN A 282 9.26 11.52 -5.52
CA GLN A 282 8.10 11.10 -4.74
C GLN A 282 6.80 11.15 -5.55
N GLN A 283 6.66 12.17 -6.41
CA GLN A 283 5.54 12.30 -7.33
C GLN A 283 5.54 11.18 -8.36
N LYS A 284 6.67 10.98 -9.07
CA LYS A 284 6.79 9.92 -10.09
C LYS A 284 6.57 8.53 -9.50
N ARG A 285 7.10 8.26 -8.29
CA ARG A 285 6.81 7.04 -7.55
C ARG A 285 5.30 6.88 -7.36
N GLY A 286 4.63 7.91 -6.84
CA GLY A 286 3.18 7.90 -6.60
C GLY A 286 2.36 7.61 -7.85
N GLU A 287 2.72 8.21 -8.98
CA GLU A 287 2.11 7.96 -10.29
C GLU A 287 2.29 6.50 -10.74
N LEU A 288 3.50 5.94 -10.57
CA LEU A 288 3.80 4.57 -10.98
C LEU A 288 3.09 3.52 -10.12
N VAL A 289 3.12 3.68 -8.79
CA VAL A 289 2.56 2.69 -7.86
C VAL A 289 1.07 2.90 -7.61
N GLY A 290 0.51 4.04 -8.03
CA GLY A 290 -0.90 4.42 -7.86
C GLY A 290 -1.86 3.34 -8.35
N PRO A 291 -1.77 2.89 -9.62
CA PRO A 291 -2.61 1.81 -10.13
C PRO A 291 -2.47 0.50 -9.35
N VAL A 292 -1.25 0.11 -8.98
CA VAL A 292 -1.00 -1.13 -8.22
C VAL A 292 -1.62 -1.07 -6.81
N ASN A 293 -1.51 0.08 -6.14
CA ASN A 293 -2.18 0.28 -4.85
C ASN A 293 -3.71 0.27 -4.99
N ALA A 294 -4.25 0.83 -6.08
CA ALA A 294 -5.68 0.83 -6.35
C ALA A 294 -6.21 -0.59 -6.57
N TRP A 295 -5.53 -1.41 -7.38
CA TRP A 295 -5.89 -2.81 -7.59
C TRP A 295 -5.74 -3.67 -6.34
N THR A 296 -4.71 -3.42 -5.53
CA THR A 296 -4.56 -4.10 -4.24
C THR A 296 -5.73 -3.77 -3.30
N ALA A 297 -6.15 -2.50 -3.24
CA ALA A 297 -7.32 -2.10 -2.46
C ALA A 297 -8.62 -2.69 -3.05
N GLU A 298 -8.71 -2.80 -4.37
CA GLU A 298 -9.85 -3.41 -5.05
C GLU A 298 -9.97 -4.91 -4.75
N LEU A 299 -8.85 -5.65 -4.76
CA LEU A 299 -8.79 -7.05 -4.35
C LEU A 299 -9.32 -7.23 -2.93
N MET A 300 -8.80 -6.44 -2.00
CA MET A 300 -9.21 -6.50 -0.59
C MET A 300 -10.69 -6.19 -0.42
N ARG A 301 -11.17 -5.12 -1.06
CA ARG A 301 -12.58 -4.73 -1.04
C ARG A 301 -13.48 -5.81 -1.63
N TYR A 302 -13.07 -6.41 -2.75
CA TYR A 302 -13.85 -7.47 -3.40
C TYR A 302 -13.99 -8.70 -2.49
N GLY A 303 -12.95 -9.06 -1.74
CA GLY A 303 -13.05 -10.08 -0.71
C GLY A 303 -13.95 -9.66 0.45
N GLU A 304 -13.78 -8.45 0.97
CA GLU A 304 -14.60 -7.92 2.08
C GLU A 304 -16.10 -7.87 1.75
N GLU A 305 -16.48 -7.57 0.50
CA GLU A 305 -17.87 -7.57 0.02
C GLU A 305 -18.53 -8.96 0.04
N MET A 306 -17.74 -10.04 0.14
CA MET A 306 -18.25 -11.41 0.28
C MET A 306 -18.54 -11.81 1.72
N LEU A 307 -18.11 -11.00 2.69
CA LEU A 307 -18.18 -11.34 4.11
C LEU A 307 -19.51 -10.92 4.75
N THR A 308 -19.97 -11.70 5.73
CA THR A 308 -21.09 -11.30 6.59
C THR A 308 -20.66 -10.17 7.55
N PRO A 309 -21.61 -9.39 8.10
CA PRO A 309 -21.31 -8.36 9.09
C PRO A 309 -20.48 -8.90 10.28
N GLU A 310 -20.79 -10.11 10.75
CA GLU A 310 -20.06 -10.77 11.84
C GLU A 310 -18.62 -11.07 11.44
N GLN A 311 -18.39 -11.59 10.23
CA GLN A 311 -17.05 -11.87 9.72
C GLN A 311 -16.22 -10.59 9.54
N LEU A 312 -16.84 -9.49 9.13
CA LEU A 312 -16.17 -8.18 9.03
C LEU A 312 -15.67 -7.67 10.39
N THR A 313 -16.35 -8.02 11.50
CA THR A 313 -15.88 -7.65 12.85
C THR A 313 -14.61 -8.36 13.27
N SER A 314 -14.25 -9.49 12.63
CA SER A 314 -13.00 -10.22 12.89
C SER A 314 -11.74 -9.53 12.36
N GLY A 315 -11.90 -8.35 11.75
CA GLY A 315 -10.84 -7.55 11.13
C GLY A 315 -10.43 -8.06 9.75
N GLY A 316 -9.91 -7.16 8.91
CA GLY A 316 -9.42 -7.52 7.58
C GLY A 316 -8.23 -8.50 7.63
N VAL A 317 -7.96 -9.17 6.50
CA VAL A 317 -6.72 -9.94 6.32
C VAL A 317 -5.63 -8.98 5.85
N PRO A 318 -4.57 -8.74 6.66
CA PRO A 318 -3.52 -7.82 6.26
C PRO A 318 -2.78 -8.37 5.03
N MET A 319 -2.10 -7.49 4.30
CA MET A 319 -1.10 -7.94 3.32
C MET A 319 0.06 -8.66 4.04
N GLN A 320 0.89 -9.37 3.28
CA GLN A 320 2.01 -10.16 3.80
C GLN A 320 2.79 -9.40 4.88
N VAL A 321 3.17 -10.09 5.96
CA VAL A 321 3.91 -9.44 7.05
C VAL A 321 5.31 -9.08 6.57
N THR A 322 5.62 -7.80 6.62
CA THR A 322 6.90 -7.24 6.18
C THR A 322 7.73 -6.70 7.35
N LYS A 323 8.97 -6.31 7.07
CA LYS A 323 9.82 -5.57 8.02
C LYS A 323 9.14 -4.29 8.54
N THR A 324 8.35 -3.64 7.68
CA THR A 324 7.59 -2.45 8.02
C THR A 324 6.60 -2.72 9.16
N ASP A 325 5.95 -3.87 9.16
CA ASP A 325 4.95 -4.24 10.17
C ASP A 325 5.60 -4.46 11.54
N VAL A 326 6.81 -5.02 11.57
CA VAL A 326 7.61 -5.11 12.80
C VAL A 326 7.91 -3.72 13.35
N THR A 327 8.29 -2.78 12.49
CA THR A 327 8.53 -1.37 12.88
C THR A 327 7.25 -0.70 13.40
N ASN A 328 6.11 -0.96 12.75
CA ASN A 328 4.79 -0.47 13.19
C ASN A 328 4.45 -1.00 14.58
N GLN A 329 4.56 -2.31 14.80
CA GLN A 329 4.26 -2.94 16.09
C GLN A 329 5.17 -2.43 17.20
N ARG A 330 6.48 -2.32 16.96
CA ARG A 330 7.42 -1.74 17.95
C ARG A 330 7.02 -0.32 18.34
N THR A 331 6.64 0.51 17.37
CA THR A 331 6.20 1.89 17.62
C THR A 331 4.92 1.91 18.45
N ILE A 332 3.92 1.09 18.09
CA ILE A 332 2.65 0.98 18.82
C ILE A 332 2.88 0.57 20.27
N TRP A 333 3.62 -0.52 20.49
CA TRP A 333 3.88 -1.03 21.84
C TRP A 333 4.72 -0.07 22.67
N ALA A 334 5.73 0.58 22.09
CA ALA A 334 6.52 1.59 22.79
C ALA A 334 5.63 2.75 23.28
N LEU A 335 4.73 3.26 22.44
CA LEU A 335 3.77 4.32 22.81
C LEU A 335 2.81 3.86 23.92
N LEU A 336 2.21 2.68 23.79
CA LEU A 336 1.28 2.14 24.78
C LEU A 336 1.94 1.93 26.14
N ILE A 337 3.09 1.26 26.17
CA ILE A 337 3.79 0.92 27.41
C ILE A 337 4.32 2.18 28.09
N LEU A 338 5.06 3.03 27.36
CA LEU A 338 5.64 4.25 27.94
C LEU A 338 4.54 5.23 28.37
N GLY A 339 3.46 5.36 27.61
CA GLY A 339 2.30 6.18 27.96
C GLY A 339 1.63 5.71 29.26
N ALA A 340 1.35 4.41 29.38
CA ALA A 340 0.76 3.84 30.60
C ALA A 340 1.68 4.00 31.82
N LEU A 341 2.98 3.70 31.68
CA LEU A 341 3.96 3.86 32.76
C LEU A 341 4.07 5.33 33.20
N LEU A 342 4.05 6.27 32.26
CA LEU A 342 4.06 7.69 32.53
C LEU A 342 2.79 8.19 33.20
N ILE A 343 1.61 7.65 32.91
CA ILE A 343 0.38 8.04 33.60
C ILE A 343 0.37 7.49 35.03
N LEU A 344 0.64 6.19 35.19
CA LEU A 344 0.66 5.52 36.49
C LEU A 344 1.78 6.03 37.40
N GLY A 345 2.88 6.52 36.80
CA GLY A 345 4.05 6.95 37.54
C GLY A 345 4.81 5.75 38.09
N LEU A 346 4.87 4.70 37.27
CA LEU A 346 5.62 3.47 37.51
C LEU A 346 6.95 3.56 36.76
N PHE A 347 8.06 3.30 37.46
CA PHE A 347 9.42 3.49 36.96
C PHE A 347 9.62 4.87 36.32
N SER A 348 9.04 5.90 36.94
CA SER A 348 8.83 7.25 36.38
C SER A 348 10.05 7.87 35.69
N ARG A 349 11.26 7.63 36.23
CA ARG A 349 12.51 8.12 35.63
C ARG A 349 12.89 7.36 34.35
N VAL A 350 12.74 6.04 34.37
CA VAL A 350 13.05 5.15 33.25
C VAL A 350 12.02 5.33 32.14
N SER A 351 10.74 5.43 32.49
CA SER A 351 9.67 5.66 31.51
C SER A 351 9.77 7.06 30.88
N ALA A 352 10.10 8.11 31.65
CA ALA A 352 10.36 9.43 31.09
C ALA A 352 11.60 9.47 30.20
N PHE A 353 12.69 8.81 30.59
CA PHE A 353 13.88 8.70 29.75
C PHE A 353 13.61 7.90 28.46
N GLY A 354 12.90 6.78 28.55
CA GLY A 354 12.49 5.99 27.38
C GLY A 354 11.57 6.77 26.44
N ALA A 355 10.64 7.56 26.97
CA ALA A 355 9.80 8.46 26.19
C ALA A 355 10.62 9.55 25.47
N ALA A 356 11.62 10.13 26.14
CA ALA A 356 12.56 11.05 25.51
C ALA A 356 13.31 10.39 24.36
N LEU A 357 13.83 9.16 24.53
CA LEU A 357 14.53 8.44 23.46
C LEU A 357 13.62 8.13 22.27
N LEU A 358 12.36 7.76 22.50
CA LEU A 358 11.40 7.50 21.43
C LEU A 358 11.11 8.77 20.63
N LEU A 359 10.82 9.89 21.30
CA LEU A 359 10.58 11.18 20.63
C LEU A 359 11.83 11.69 19.90
N LEU A 360 13.01 11.46 20.48
CA LEU A 360 14.27 11.82 19.86
C LEU A 360 14.49 11.01 18.56
N SER A 361 14.08 9.73 18.54
CA SER A 361 14.06 8.94 17.32
C SER A 361 13.10 9.53 16.26
N PHE A 362 11.92 10.03 16.65
CA PHE A 362 11.05 10.71 15.70
C PHE A 362 11.64 12.04 15.22
N TYR A 363 12.30 12.80 16.10
CA TYR A 363 13.00 14.01 15.73
C TYR A 363 14.08 13.76 14.67
N PHE A 364 14.89 12.71 14.83
CA PHE A 364 15.97 12.39 13.91
C PHE A 364 15.56 11.79 12.57
N ALA A 365 14.32 11.32 12.43
CA ALA A 365 13.80 10.86 11.14
C ALA A 365 13.62 12.02 10.14
N MET A 366 13.28 13.21 10.63
CA MET A 366 13.14 14.43 9.82
C MET A 366 13.54 15.67 10.64
N PRO A 367 14.84 15.85 10.94
CA PRO A 367 15.27 16.92 11.82
C PRO A 367 15.21 18.27 11.09
N PRO A 368 14.66 19.33 11.72
CA PRO A 368 14.55 20.67 11.13
C PRO A 368 15.90 21.42 11.15
N LEU A 369 16.88 20.86 10.45
CA LEU A 369 18.23 21.41 10.34
C LEU A 369 18.33 22.34 9.12
N PRO A 370 19.21 23.36 9.17
CA PRO A 370 19.61 24.09 7.97
C PRO A 370 20.06 23.11 6.87
N GLY A 371 19.57 23.29 5.65
CA GLY A 371 19.88 22.44 4.51
C GLY A 371 19.06 21.15 4.39
N VAL A 372 18.27 20.78 5.40
CA VAL A 372 17.31 19.69 5.29
C VAL A 372 15.97 20.27 4.80
N PRO A 373 15.37 19.73 3.72
CA PRO A 373 14.12 20.27 3.24
C PRO A 373 13.01 20.11 4.29
N PRO A 374 12.15 21.13 4.48
CA PRO A 374 11.15 21.13 5.52
C PRO A 374 10.24 19.90 5.43
N ALA A 375 9.81 19.41 6.59
CA ALA A 375 8.83 18.34 6.65
C ALA A 375 7.48 18.86 6.12
N PRO A 376 6.72 18.06 5.35
CA PRO A 376 5.39 18.46 4.88
C PRO A 376 4.45 18.65 6.08
N GLY A 377 3.87 19.84 6.20
CA GLY A 377 2.95 20.21 7.28
C GLY A 377 2.93 21.72 7.53
N PRO A 378 2.00 22.22 8.36
CA PRO A 378 1.91 23.64 8.71
C PRO A 378 3.03 24.12 9.65
N GLU A 379 3.84 23.19 10.18
CA GLU A 379 4.87 23.48 11.17
C GLU A 379 6.16 23.97 10.48
N HIS A 380 6.52 25.24 10.72
CA HIS A 380 7.84 25.79 10.43
C HIS A 380 8.61 25.93 11.74
N SER A 381 9.71 25.19 11.88
CA SER A 381 10.55 25.23 13.08
C SER A 381 12.01 25.17 12.64
N LEU A 382 12.88 25.97 13.28
CA LEU A 382 14.33 25.89 13.11
C LEU A 382 14.90 25.19 14.34
N ILE A 383 15.44 23.98 14.17
CA ILE A 383 16.06 23.15 15.22
C ILE A 383 15.06 22.69 16.31
N VAL A 384 14.24 23.56 16.89
CA VAL A 384 13.32 23.25 17.98
C VAL A 384 11.90 23.08 17.45
N ASN A 385 11.45 21.84 17.30
CA ASN A 385 10.05 21.50 17.00
C ASN A 385 9.35 20.94 18.26
N LYS A 386 8.06 20.58 18.13
CA LYS A 386 7.29 20.01 19.26
C LYS A 386 7.93 18.76 19.87
N ASN A 387 8.49 17.88 19.02
CA ASN A 387 9.13 16.65 19.47
C ASN A 387 10.32 16.98 20.38
N LEU A 388 11.16 17.97 20.01
CA LEU A 388 12.30 18.36 20.82
C LEU A 388 11.88 19.03 22.14
N ILE A 389 10.81 19.84 22.13
CA ILE A 389 10.24 20.42 23.36
C ILE A 389 9.77 19.31 24.31
N GLU A 390 9.07 18.30 23.79
CA GLU A 390 8.63 17.15 24.56
C GLU A 390 9.80 16.30 25.07
N VAL A 391 10.88 16.12 24.28
CA VAL A 391 12.12 15.47 24.74
C VAL A 391 12.70 16.20 25.94
N ILE A 392 12.82 17.53 25.89
CA ILE A 392 13.36 18.34 26.99
C ILE A 392 12.46 18.20 28.23
N ALA A 393 11.13 18.22 28.06
CA ALA A 393 10.18 18.00 29.14
C ALA A 393 10.33 16.60 29.76
N CYS A 394 10.45 15.56 28.95
CA CYS A 394 10.68 14.18 29.41
C CYS A 394 12.02 14.05 30.16
N LEU A 395 13.10 14.67 29.69
CA LEU A 395 14.39 14.66 30.39
C LEU A 395 14.34 15.41 31.72
N ALA A 396 13.60 16.51 31.79
CA ALA A 396 13.33 17.21 33.05
C ALA A 396 12.54 16.32 34.02
N LEU A 397 11.51 15.61 33.54
CA LEU A 397 10.76 14.63 34.34
C LEU A 397 11.62 13.45 34.79
N ALA A 398 12.53 12.96 33.95
CA ALA A 398 13.46 11.88 34.28
C ALA A 398 14.46 12.29 35.39
N SER A 399 14.80 13.58 35.45
CA SER A 399 15.70 14.16 36.44
C SER A 399 15.03 14.42 37.79
N LEU A 400 13.69 14.45 37.84
CA LEU A 400 12.91 14.79 39.02
C LEU A 400 12.19 13.56 39.60
N PRO A 401 12.00 13.46 40.92
CA PRO A 401 11.32 12.32 41.55
C PRO A 401 9.79 12.42 41.44
N THR A 402 9.24 12.71 40.26
CA THR A 402 7.80 12.98 40.07
C THR A 402 6.90 11.79 40.44
N GLY A 403 7.36 10.55 40.22
CA GLY A 403 6.66 9.34 40.68
C GLY A 403 6.60 9.17 42.20
N ARG A 404 7.50 9.81 42.96
CA ARG A 404 7.48 9.78 44.43
C ARG A 404 6.47 10.77 45.02
N TRP A 405 6.11 11.83 44.29
CA TRP A 405 5.13 12.81 44.75
C TRP A 405 3.71 12.26 44.61
N PHE A 406 3.31 11.92 43.37
CA PHE A 406 1.97 11.45 43.04
C PHE A 406 2.03 10.35 41.96
N GLY A 407 2.59 9.19 42.29
CA GLY A 407 2.68 8.03 41.41
C GLY A 407 2.76 6.71 42.17
N VAL A 408 2.57 5.60 41.44
CA VAL A 408 2.62 4.24 41.98
C VAL A 408 4.01 3.92 42.57
N ASP A 409 5.09 4.52 42.05
CA ASP A 409 6.44 4.45 42.63
C ASP A 409 6.48 4.89 44.12
N GLY A 410 5.73 5.95 44.47
CA GLY A 410 5.62 6.43 45.84
C GLY A 410 4.86 5.47 46.75
N PHE A 411 3.83 4.80 46.22
CA PHE A 411 3.04 3.80 46.95
C PHE A 411 3.87 2.55 47.26
N PHE A 412 4.55 1.99 46.26
CA PHE A 412 5.41 0.81 46.44
C PHE A 412 6.51 1.04 47.49
N ARG A 413 7.15 2.22 47.49
CA ARG A 413 8.13 2.57 48.52
C ARG A 413 7.51 2.63 49.93
N ARG A 414 6.32 3.22 50.08
CA ARG A 414 5.67 3.36 51.39
C ARG A 414 5.17 2.03 51.96
N VAL A 415 4.82 1.06 51.11
CA VAL A 415 4.24 -0.22 51.53
C VAL A 415 5.31 -1.31 51.67
N ILE A 416 6.27 -1.40 50.74
CA ILE A 416 7.26 -2.49 50.70
C ILE A 416 8.52 -2.16 51.50
N LEU A 417 9.01 -0.92 51.43
CA LEU A 417 10.29 -0.53 52.08
C LEU A 417 10.10 -0.01 53.51
N ARG A 418 8.87 0.07 54.02
CA ARG A 418 8.55 0.48 55.40
C ARG A 418 8.52 -0.69 56.39
N LYS A 419 8.84 -1.91 55.94
CA LYS A 419 8.88 -3.13 56.79
C LYS A 419 10.28 -3.43 57.35
N LYS A 420 11.18 -2.45 57.33
CA LYS A 420 12.57 -2.60 57.82
C LYS A 420 13.04 -1.32 58.50
N ASP A 421 12.30 -0.90 59.52
CA ASP A 421 12.78 -0.04 60.60
C ASP A 421 12.28 -0.63 61.92
#